data_AF-Q72CX2-F1
#
_entry.id   AF-Q72CX2-F1
#
_cell.length_a   1.000
_cell.length_b   1.000
_cell.length_c   1.000
_cell.angle_alpha   90.00
_cell.angle_beta   90.00
_cell.angle_gamma   90.00
#
_symmetry.space_group_name_H-M   'P 1'
#
loop_
_entity.id
_entity.type
_entity.pdbx_description
1 polymer ?
#
loop_
_entity_poly.entity_id
_entity_poly.type
_entity_poly.pdbx_seq_one_letter_code
_entity_poly.pdbx_strand_id
1 'polypeptide(L)' 'MPIYEYICDQCSDWFEVIGGKDDAQAVCPFCKSVQTTRIISITYYRNADHWERNMLGGLAKAKEKDKLKAEMKTSV' A
#
# COMPACT_ATOMS: atom_id res chain seq x y z
N MET A 1 -21.36 7.90 0.41
CA MET A 1 -21.19 6.91 1.48
C MET A 1 -20.13 5.93 1.01
N PRO A 2 -19.08 5.67 1.79
CA PRO A 2 -18.08 4.67 1.43
C PRO A 2 -18.71 3.27 1.39
N ILE A 3 -18.22 2.40 0.51
CA ILE A 3 -18.59 0.98 0.47
C ILE A 3 -17.41 0.21 1.03
N TYR A 4 -17.69 -0.73 1.92
CA TYR A 4 -16.69 -1.58 2.55
C TYR A 4 -16.99 -3.04 2.25
N GLU A 5 -15.96 -3.78 1.89
CA GLU A 5 -16.01 -5.21 1.63
C GLU A 5 -15.61 -5.98 2.89
N TYR A 6 -16.32 -7.07 3.17
CA TYR A 6 -16.07 -7.94 4.32
C TYR A 6 -16.13 -9.41 3.91
N ILE A 7 -15.34 -10.24 4.60
CA ILE A 7 -15.46 -11.69 4.58
C ILE A 7 -15.89 -12.18 5.97
N CYS A 8 -16.85 -13.11 6.03
CA CYS A 8 -17.23 -13.71 7.29
C CYS A 8 -16.31 -14.88 7.66
N ASP A 9 -15.81 -14.91 8.90
CA ASP A 9 -14.89 -15.96 9.33
C ASP A 9 -15.60 -17.32 9.56
N GLN A 10 -16.93 -17.32 9.69
CA GLN A 10 -17.73 -18.51 9.98
C GLN A 10 -18.24 -19.22 8.73
N CYS A 11 -18.82 -18.47 7.77
CA CYS A 11 -19.35 -19.05 6.53
C CYS A 11 -18.43 -18.81 5.32
N SER A 12 -17.35 -18.03 5.48
CA SER A 12 -16.43 -17.66 4.39
C SER A 12 -17.08 -16.91 3.22
N ASP A 13 -18.32 -16.44 3.38
CA ASP A 13 -19.02 -15.65 2.38
C ASP A 13 -18.56 -14.19 2.38
N TRP A 14 -18.58 -13.61 1.18
CA TRP A 14 -18.24 -12.22 0.92
C TRP A 14 -19.51 -11.37 0.90
N PHE A 15 -19.44 -10.19 1.50
CA PHE A 15 -20.55 -9.25 1.51
C PHE A 15 -20.08 -7.81 1.62
N GLU A 16 -20.92 -6.89 1.17
CA GLU A 16 -20.63 -5.47 1.15
C GLU A 16 -21.52 -4.72 2.15
N VAL A 17 -20.96 -3.70 2.79
CA VAL A 17 -21.68 -2.82 3.71
C VAL A 17 -21.44 -1.37 3.29
N ILE A 18 -22.54 -0.62 3.15
CA ILE A 18 -22.50 0.82 2.94
C ILE A 18 -22.18 1.47 4.29
N GLY A 19 -21.01 2.09 4.41
CA GLY A 19 -20.55 2.76 5.61
C GLY A 19 -21.38 4.01 5.93
N GLY A 20 -21.91 4.06 7.15
CA GLY A 20 -22.55 5.23 7.75
C GLY A 20 -21.55 6.15 8.46
N LYS A 21 -22.06 7.15 9.20
CA LYS A 21 -21.24 8.05 10.02
C LYS A 21 -20.59 7.35 11.21
N ASP A 22 -21.22 6.28 11.69
CA ASP A 22 -20.72 5.42 12.75
C ASP A 22 -20.19 4.15 12.08
N ASP A 23 -18.91 3.83 12.33
CA ASP A 23 -18.25 2.58 11.91
C ASP A 23 -18.85 1.39 12.70
N ALA A 24 -20.12 1.10 12.45
CA ALA A 24 -20.83 0.00 13.09
C ALA A 24 -20.22 -1.34 12.65
N GLN A 25 -20.09 -2.25 13.61
CA GLN A 25 -19.50 -3.56 13.40
C GLN A 25 -20.32 -4.36 12.37
N ALA A 26 -19.68 -4.81 11.29
CA ALA A 26 -20.35 -5.46 10.18
C ALA A 26 -20.83 -6.87 10.59
N VAL A 27 -22.13 -7.12 10.45
CA VAL A 27 -22.76 -8.42 10.72
C VAL A 27 -22.98 -9.15 9.40
N CYS A 28 -22.57 -10.41 9.33
CA CYS A 28 -22.78 -11.24 8.16
C CYS A 28 -24.28 -11.47 7.89
N PRO A 29 -24.81 -11.22 6.68
CA PRO A 29 -26.23 -11.39 6.38
C PRO A 29 -26.67 -12.86 6.31
N PHE A 30 -25.73 -13.80 6.09
CA PHE A 30 -26.03 -15.22 5.92
C PHE A 30 -26.11 -15.98 7.24
N CYS A 31 -25.10 -15.83 8.10
CA CYS A 31 -25.00 -16.56 9.36
C CYS A 31 -25.23 -15.69 10.61
N LYS A 32 -25.43 -14.36 10.44
CA LYS A 32 -25.58 -13.38 11.53
C LYS A 32 -24.39 -13.30 12.49
N SER A 33 -23.24 -13.83 12.09
CA SER A 33 -22.00 -13.71 12.86
C SER A 33 -21.48 -12.27 12.84
N VAL A 34 -20.92 -11.85 13.97
CA VAL A 34 -20.18 -10.58 14.13
C VAL A 34 -18.68 -10.75 13.83
N GLN A 35 -18.21 -11.98 13.64
CA GLN A 35 -16.83 -12.29 13.27
C GLN A 35 -16.69 -12.11 11.76
N THR A 36 -16.28 -10.89 11.38
CA THR A 36 -16.12 -10.46 10.01
C THR A 36 -14.81 -9.69 9.88
N THR A 37 -14.06 -9.98 8.81
CA THR A 37 -12.80 -9.32 8.51
C THR A 37 -13.02 -8.34 7.38
N ARG A 38 -12.68 -7.06 7.60
CA ARG A 38 -12.76 -6.04 6.56
C ARG A 38 -11.68 -6.27 5.52
N ILE A 39 -12.10 -6.45 4.27
CA ILE A 39 -11.19 -6.47 3.13
C ILE A 39 -10.91 -5.02 2.79
N ILE A 40 -9.70 -4.57 3.12
CA ILE A 40 -9.19 -3.31 2.61
C ILE A 40 -8.76 -3.60 1.18
N SER A 41 -9.44 -2.99 0.21
CA SER A 41 -8.96 -2.99 -1.16
C SER A 41 -7.53 -2.45 -1.14
N ILE A 42 -6.56 -3.31 -1.46
CA ILE A 42 -5.19 -2.88 -1.68
C ILE A 42 -5.26 -1.97 -2.90
N THR A 43 -5.39 -0.67 -2.63
CA THR A 43 -5.13 0.35 -3.63
C THR A 43 -3.64 0.27 -3.89
N TYR A 44 -3.28 -0.45 -4.94
CA TYR A 44 -1.90 -0.57 -5.41
C TYR A 44 -1.43 0.82 -5.83
N TYR A 45 -0.89 1.60 -4.90
CA TYR A 45 -0.35 2.92 -5.19
C TYR A 45 0.91 2.73 -6.01
N ARG A 46 0.76 2.82 -7.34
CA ARG A 46 1.80 2.60 -8.35
C ARG A 46 3.10 3.39 -8.13
N ASN A 47 3.07 4.40 -7.27
CA ASN A 47 4.16 5.32 -6.98
C ASN A 47 4.66 5.29 -5.53
N ALA A 48 4.34 4.25 -4.72
CA ALA A 48 4.77 4.19 -3.32
C ALA A 48 6.29 4.33 -3.18
N ASP A 49 7.03 3.79 -4.15
CA ASP A 49 8.49 3.67 -4.10
C ASP A 49 9.20 4.68 -5.01
N HIS A 50 8.49 5.68 -5.55
CA HIS A 50 9.10 6.63 -6.49
C HIS A 50 10.18 7.49 -5.81
N TRP A 51 9.98 7.84 -4.54
CA TRP A 51 10.94 8.61 -3.75
C TRP A 51 12.22 7.80 -3.52
N GLU A 52 12.09 6.50 -3.21
CA GLU A 52 13.21 5.60 -2.97
C GLU A 52 14.01 5.38 -4.27
N ARG A 53 13.33 5.11 -5.39
CA ARG A 53 13.98 5.02 -6.71
C ARG A 53 14.70 6.30 -7.11
N ASN A 54 14.07 7.46 -6.89
CA ASN A 54 14.67 8.75 -7.23
C ASN A 54 15.90 9.03 -6.35
N MET A 55 15.83 8.70 -5.05
CA MET A 55 16.93 8.86 -4.11
C MET A 55 18.12 7.95 -4.49
N LEU A 56 17.87 6.66 -4.72
CA LEU A 56 18.91 5.69 -5.12
C LEU A 56 19.54 6.07 -6.46
N GLY A 57 18.73 6.51 -7.43
CA GLY A 57 19.21 7.00 -8.72
C GLY A 57 20.08 8.26 -8.60
N GLY A 58 19.71 9.19 -7.72
CA GLY A 58 20.52 10.37 -7.42
C GLY A 58 21.87 10.01 -6.78
N LEU A 59 21.85 9.06 -5.84
CA LEU A 59 23.04 8.60 -5.13
C LEU A 59 24.02 7.86 -6.05
N ALA A 60 23.53 7.08 -7.01
CA ALA A 60 24.35 6.42 -8.02
C ALA A 60 25.08 7.43 -8.92
N LYS A 61 24.36 8.45 -9.41
CA LYS A 61 24.94 9.52 -10.24
C LYS A 61 25.98 10.35 -9.49
N ALA A 62 25.76 10.60 -8.20
CA ALA A 62 26.74 11.31 -7.37
C ALA A 62 28.04 10.51 -7.24
N LYS A 63 27.95 9.21 -6.92
CA LYS A 63 29.13 8.31 -6.84
C LYS A 63 29.91 8.24 -8.14
N GLU A 64 29.23 8.19 -9.29
CA GLU A 64 29.86 8.19 -10.60
C GLU A 64 30.63 9.49 -10.87
N LYS A 65 30.03 10.64 -10.57
CA LYS A 65 30.70 11.94 -10.68
C LYS A 65 31.92 12.06 -9.77
N ASP A 66 31.84 11.54 -8.55
CA ASP A 66 32.96 11.58 -7.61
C ASP A 66 34.12 10.70 -8.08
N LYS A 67 33.84 9.53 -8.67
CA LYS A 67 34.85 8.67 -9.31
C LYS A 67 35.53 9.38 -10.48
N LEU A 68 34.75 9.95 -11.41
CA LEU A 68 35.29 10.68 -12.56
C LEU A 68 36.16 11.87 -12.12
N LYS A 69 35.76 12.60 -11.08
CA LYS A 69 36.58 13.68 -10.50
C LYS A 69 37.88 13.15 -9.89
N ALA A 70 37.83 12.02 -9.19
CA ALA A 70 39.01 11.40 -8.61
C ALA A 70 39.98 10.93 -9.70
N GLU A 71 39.47 10.30 -10.76
CA GLU A 71 40.25 9.87 -11.93
C GLU A 71 40.89 11.07 -12.64
N MET A 72 40.12 12.13 -12.92
CA MET A 72 40.66 13.37 -13.53
C MET A 72 41.74 14.03 -12.67
N LYS A 73 41.60 14.00 -11.34
CA LYS A 73 42.60 14.56 -10.41
C LYS A 73 43.87 13.70 -10.33
N THR A 74 43.78 12.42 -10.66
CA THR A 74 44.92 11.49 -10.67
C THR A 74 45.71 11.56 -11.98
N SER A 75 45.09 12.03 -13.06
CA SER A 75 45.69 12.21 -14.39
C SER A 75 46.36 13.58 -14.64
N VAL A 76 46.35 14.49 -13.65
CA VAL A 76 47.02 15.81 -13.67
C VAL A 76 48.20 15.78 -12.70
#